data_AF-A0A219ANM5-F1
#
_entry.id   AF-A0A219ANM5-F1
#
_cell.length_a   1.000
_cell.length_b   1.000
_cell.length_c   1.000
_cell.angle_alpha   90.00
_cell.angle_beta   90.00
_cell.angle_gamma   90.00
#
_symmetry.space_group_name_H-M   'P 1'
#
loop_
_entity.id
_entity.type
_entity.pdbx_description
1 polymer ?
#
loop_
_entity_poly.entity_id
_entity_poly.type
_entity_poly.pdbx_seq_one_letter_code
_entity_poly.pdbx_strand_id
1 'polypeptide(L)'
;MDNASSNDKMLRYISERIADFHPVLRRVRCNGHIINLAVQSFLFSPKRSKRSQSQHEEDDAIELAITETRGLSEAEKQSKMTQEKLAEEWRKHGALGKLHNLNVWYRASTARYQEFTSKVGRAIPLDNETRWNSWAIEVAVALSKRKEINSWQEDHHSELGEDRLEFKDWQELQQVDEFLQPFLSATKGTEGEESSLDDMLMSMDFLIEHFKLQKEKHKNNPQMTTRILASWFKFDKYYQLTDDSPIYAAAVLLNPALRRAYLDSAWSHQTAYIEPAVEQAREMWTQSFKPMVTTTTEEALAAIKDPFQRFRAKATGFVSIKDEFDDFINANPHPIGSQSPLEWWLEPSRGALDPNLQQMAVTVFTIPPMSAGPERVFSGTRHTIAPERVRLGAKMVEMTECVKSWVHIRPGRARAVISGVFRNSQHADDALGVLQEDSHREEASEAEVSLEQSD
;
A
#
# COMPACT_ATOMS: atom_id res chain seq x y z
N MET A 1 -7.17 4.46 8.48
CA MET A 1 -5.89 4.02 7.88
C MET A 1 -5.22 5.15 7.10
N ASP A 2 -5.96 6.02 6.39
CA ASP A 2 -5.39 7.22 5.77
C ASP A 2 -4.47 8.02 6.74
N ASN A 3 -3.40 8.65 6.24
CA ASN A 3 -2.36 9.33 7.03
C ASN A 3 -2.71 10.76 7.43
N ALA A 4 -3.94 11.23 7.17
CA ALA A 4 -4.43 12.50 7.67
C ALA A 4 -4.41 12.58 9.21
N SER A 5 -4.05 13.76 9.73
CA SER A 5 -3.99 14.04 11.18
C SER A 5 -5.37 14.00 11.86
N SER A 6 -6.45 14.11 11.09
CA SER A 6 -7.83 13.90 11.55
C SER A 6 -8.04 12.48 12.08
N ASN A 7 -7.36 11.47 11.53
CA ASN A 7 -7.45 10.10 12.04
C ASN A 7 -6.79 9.96 13.41
N ASP A 8 -5.71 10.69 13.69
CA ASP A 8 -5.09 10.69 15.03
C ASP A 8 -6.01 11.37 16.07
N LYS A 9 -6.80 12.38 15.66
CA LYS A 9 -7.85 12.98 16.49
C LYS A 9 -8.99 12.00 16.74
N MET A 10 -9.44 11.30 15.69
CA MET A 10 -10.50 10.29 15.78
C MET A 10 -10.13 9.16 16.74
N LEU A 11 -8.93 8.59 16.63
CA LEU A 11 -8.50 7.50 17.52
C LEU A 11 -8.43 7.93 18.99
N ARG A 12 -7.97 9.15 19.27
CA ARG A 12 -8.00 9.71 20.63
C ARG A 12 -9.43 9.80 21.16
N TYR A 13 -10.36 10.29 20.35
CA TYR A 13 -11.77 10.34 20.74
C TYR A 13 -12.37 8.94 20.97
N ILE A 14 -11.95 7.93 20.20
CA ILE A 14 -12.36 6.53 20.41
C ILE A 14 -11.81 6.01 21.74
N SER A 15 -10.56 6.34 22.09
CA SER A 15 -9.94 5.92 23.37
C SER A 15 -10.66 6.45 24.60
N GLU A 16 -11.37 7.59 24.50
CA GLU A 16 -12.20 8.12 25.58
C GLU A 16 -13.48 7.29 25.82
N ARG A 17 -13.86 6.44 24.87
CA ARG A 17 -15.14 5.71 24.87
C ARG A 17 -15.00 4.19 24.98
N ILE A 18 -13.82 3.65 24.66
CA ILE A 18 -13.56 2.21 24.68
C ILE A 18 -12.45 1.94 25.70
N ALA A 19 -12.78 1.22 26.76
CA ALA A 19 -11.79 0.77 27.75
C ALA A 19 -10.67 -0.04 27.06
N ASP A 20 -9.45 0.15 27.53
CA ASP A 20 -8.24 -0.55 27.03
C ASP A 20 -7.91 -0.30 25.55
N PHE A 21 -8.49 0.74 24.93
CA PHE A 21 -8.14 1.14 23.57
C PHE A 21 -6.97 2.12 23.56
N HIS A 22 -5.80 1.66 23.13
CA HIS A 22 -4.61 2.52 23.00
C HIS A 22 -4.54 3.17 21.60
N PRO A 23 -4.73 4.51 21.48
CA PRO A 23 -4.90 5.15 20.18
C PRO A 23 -3.63 5.12 19.31
N VAL A 24 -2.44 5.11 19.93
CA VAL A 24 -1.16 5.02 19.21
C VAL A 24 -0.91 3.61 18.68
N LEU A 25 -0.91 2.59 19.55
CA LEU A 25 -0.72 1.19 19.17
C LEU A 25 -1.72 0.69 18.10
N ARG A 26 -2.93 1.26 18.04
CA ARG A 26 -3.98 0.89 17.06
C ARG A 26 -3.94 1.73 15.78
N ARG A 27 -2.99 2.66 15.64
CA ARG A 27 -2.89 3.57 14.48
C ARG A 27 -2.10 2.96 13.32
N VAL A 28 -2.80 2.25 12.44
CA VAL A 28 -2.23 1.77 11.17
C VAL A 28 -2.20 2.89 10.13
N ARG A 29 -1.04 3.08 9.50
CA ARG A 29 -0.74 4.02 8.40
C ARG A 29 -0.98 3.36 7.03
N CYS A 30 -1.46 4.14 6.06
CA CYS A 30 -1.72 3.67 4.69
C CYS A 30 -0.44 3.73 3.85
N ASN A 31 0.04 2.58 3.35
CA ASN A 31 1.28 2.50 2.57
C ASN A 31 1.21 3.33 1.28
N GLY A 32 0.10 3.24 0.54
CA GLY A 32 -0.08 3.99 -0.70
C GLY A 32 -0.03 5.50 -0.50
N HIS A 33 -0.56 5.99 0.63
CA HIS A 33 -0.45 7.40 0.96
C HIS A 33 0.98 7.77 1.38
N ILE A 34 1.71 6.91 2.10
CA ILE A 34 3.15 7.13 2.40
C ILE A 34 3.96 7.25 1.11
N ILE A 35 3.81 6.28 0.20
CA ILE A 35 4.50 6.27 -1.10
C ILE A 35 4.12 7.52 -1.90
N ASN A 36 2.83 7.88 -1.95
CA ASN A 36 2.39 9.08 -2.64
C ASN A 36 3.06 10.35 -2.08
N LEU A 37 3.13 10.49 -0.75
CA LEU A 37 3.79 11.63 -0.13
C LEU A 37 5.29 11.66 -0.45
N ALA A 38 5.99 10.53 -0.32
CA ALA A 38 7.41 10.43 -0.63
C ALA A 38 7.70 10.79 -2.09
N VAL A 39 6.89 10.29 -3.04
CA VAL A 39 7.06 10.59 -4.46
C VAL A 39 6.67 12.02 -4.80
N GLN A 40 5.60 12.56 -4.22
CA GLN A 40 5.24 13.98 -4.44
C GLN A 40 6.34 14.91 -3.92
N SER A 41 6.95 14.60 -2.77
CA SER A 41 8.14 15.32 -2.29
C SER A 41 9.29 15.24 -3.29
N PHE A 42 9.54 14.09 -3.92
CA PHE A 42 10.56 13.96 -4.96
C PHE A 42 10.27 14.84 -6.18
N LEU A 43 9.05 14.78 -6.70
CA LEU A 43 8.65 15.48 -7.94
C LEU A 43 8.60 16.99 -7.76
N PHE A 44 8.12 17.46 -6.61
CA PHE A 44 7.77 18.87 -6.38
C PHE A 44 8.57 19.50 -5.24
N SER A 45 9.76 18.98 -4.94
CA SER A 45 10.63 19.53 -3.88
C SER A 45 10.81 21.04 -4.00
N PRO A 46 10.74 21.79 -2.88
CA PRO A 46 10.96 23.23 -2.89
C PRO A 46 12.36 23.55 -3.41
N LYS A 47 12.46 24.58 -4.26
CA LYS A 47 13.74 25.12 -4.73
C LYS A 47 14.43 25.86 -3.58
N ARG A 48 15.10 25.13 -2.67
CA ARG A 48 15.97 25.65 -1.60
C ARG A 48 15.63 27.06 -1.10
N SER A 49 14.65 27.17 -0.20
CA SER A 49 14.54 28.32 0.69
C SER A 49 15.33 28.05 1.96
N LYS A 50 16.65 28.33 1.90
CA LYS A 50 17.59 28.23 3.03
C LYS A 50 17.71 26.80 3.62
N ARG A 51 18.79 26.57 4.36
CA ARG A 51 19.04 25.31 5.06
C ARG A 51 18.02 25.27 6.22
N SER A 52 16.95 24.49 6.08
CA SER A 52 15.99 24.21 7.15
C SER A 52 16.78 23.85 8.41
N GLN A 53 16.49 24.53 9.52
CA GLN A 53 17.19 24.29 10.79
C GLN A 53 16.56 23.11 11.55
N SER A 54 15.33 22.73 11.18
CA SER A 54 14.61 21.62 11.81
C SER A 54 13.82 20.79 10.80
N GLN A 55 13.50 19.56 11.21
CA GLN A 55 12.65 18.62 10.48
C GLN A 55 11.24 19.18 10.21
N HIS A 56 10.70 20.00 11.12
CA HIS A 56 9.37 20.59 10.93
C HIS A 56 9.33 21.61 9.79
N GLU A 57 10.35 22.46 9.67
CA GLU A 57 10.43 23.48 8.62
C GLU A 57 10.54 22.86 7.22
N GLU A 58 11.24 21.73 7.11
CA GLU A 58 11.40 21.02 5.84
C GLU A 58 10.10 20.31 5.43
N ASP A 59 9.39 19.73 6.38
CA ASP A 59 8.06 19.16 6.16
C ASP A 59 7.06 20.22 5.67
N ASP A 60 7.02 21.39 6.32
CA ASP A 60 6.14 22.50 5.93
C ASP A 60 6.47 23.03 4.53
N ALA A 61 7.76 23.12 4.19
CA ALA A 61 8.20 23.58 2.87
C ALA A 61 7.83 22.58 1.75
N ILE A 62 7.95 21.27 2.03
CA ILE A 62 7.52 20.21 1.10
C ILE A 62 6.00 20.26 0.91
N GLU A 63 5.24 20.37 2.00
CA GLU A 63 3.77 20.42 1.94
C GLU A 63 3.27 21.66 1.20
N LEU A 64 3.92 22.81 1.39
CA LEU A 64 3.64 24.03 0.65
C LEU A 64 3.90 23.82 -0.85
N ALA A 65 5.05 23.25 -1.25
CA ALA A 65 5.38 23.05 -2.66
C ALA A 65 4.42 22.07 -3.37
N ILE A 66 3.99 21.01 -2.67
CA ILE A 66 2.95 20.10 -3.15
C ILE A 66 1.61 20.84 -3.31
N THR A 67 1.25 21.69 -2.35
CA THR A 67 0.00 22.47 -2.37
C THR A 67 0.00 23.52 -3.48
N GLU A 68 1.11 24.21 -3.70
CA GLU A 68 1.30 25.16 -4.80
C GLU A 68 1.12 24.48 -6.15
N THR A 69 1.77 23.31 -6.34
CA THR A 69 1.61 22.52 -7.56
C THR A 69 0.13 22.16 -7.78
N ARG A 70 -0.55 21.64 -6.75
CA ARG A 70 -1.99 21.34 -6.82
C ARG A 70 -2.85 22.55 -7.21
N GLY A 71 -2.50 23.72 -6.70
CA GLY A 71 -3.14 24.98 -7.07
C GLY A 71 -2.98 25.34 -8.55
N LEU A 72 -1.86 24.97 -9.19
CA LEU A 72 -1.62 25.21 -10.61
C LEU A 72 -2.57 24.38 -11.49
N SER A 73 -2.71 23.09 -11.24
CA SER A 73 -3.59 22.25 -12.06
C SER A 73 -5.08 22.50 -11.76
N GLU A 74 -5.44 22.90 -10.54
CA GLU A 74 -6.79 23.43 -10.27
C GLU A 74 -7.06 24.73 -11.04
N ALA A 75 -6.09 25.64 -11.07
CA ALA A 75 -6.20 26.88 -11.84
C ALA A 75 -6.31 26.61 -13.35
N GLU A 76 -5.62 25.59 -13.86
CA GLU A 76 -5.73 25.13 -15.24
C GLU A 76 -7.11 24.55 -15.54
N LYS A 77 -7.60 23.61 -14.72
CA LYS A 77 -8.94 22.99 -14.88
C LYS A 77 -10.07 24.01 -14.83
N GLN A 78 -9.90 25.07 -14.05
CA GLN A 78 -10.92 26.11 -13.86
C GLN A 78 -10.67 27.35 -14.73
N SER A 79 -9.68 27.31 -15.63
CA SER A 79 -9.28 28.44 -16.48
C SER A 79 -9.09 29.76 -15.70
N LYS A 80 -8.59 29.67 -14.47
CA LYS A 80 -8.39 30.81 -13.56
C LYS A 80 -7.16 31.63 -13.91
N MET A 81 -6.24 31.08 -14.70
CA MET A 81 -5.00 31.71 -15.11
C MET A 81 -4.81 31.54 -16.62
N THR A 82 -4.10 32.48 -17.26
CA THR A 82 -3.80 32.38 -18.69
C THR A 82 -2.86 31.20 -18.94
N GLN A 83 -2.98 30.58 -20.11
CA GLN A 83 -2.16 29.42 -20.50
C GLN A 83 -0.67 29.76 -20.50
N GLU A 84 -0.29 30.98 -20.88
CA GLU A 84 1.11 31.43 -20.87
C GLU A 84 1.68 31.46 -19.45
N LYS A 85 0.93 31.99 -18.49
CA LYS A 85 1.35 32.04 -17.08
C LYS A 85 1.39 30.64 -16.45
N LEU A 86 0.44 29.77 -16.78
CA LEU A 86 0.47 28.37 -16.35
C LEU A 86 1.72 27.67 -16.87
N ALA A 87 2.02 27.85 -18.16
CA ALA A 87 3.20 27.25 -18.76
C ALA A 87 4.50 27.77 -18.10
N GLU A 88 4.58 29.06 -17.77
CA GLU A 88 5.72 29.64 -17.02
C GLU A 88 5.89 29.04 -15.62
N GLU A 89 4.79 28.87 -14.88
CA GLU A 89 4.83 28.24 -13.54
C GLU A 89 5.24 26.77 -13.64
N TRP A 90 4.67 26.02 -14.58
CA TRP A 90 5.05 24.62 -14.82
C TRP A 90 6.51 24.49 -15.22
N ARG A 91 7.05 25.35 -16.08
CA ARG A 91 8.47 25.35 -16.46
C ARG A 91 9.41 25.44 -15.25
N LYS A 92 8.97 25.98 -14.11
CA LYS A 92 9.76 25.97 -12.88
C LYS A 92 10.04 24.54 -12.38
N HIS A 93 9.24 23.55 -12.72
CA HIS A 93 9.47 22.14 -12.37
C HIS A 93 10.49 21.42 -13.27
N GLY A 94 11.15 22.13 -14.19
CA GLY A 94 12.18 21.57 -15.05
C GLY A 94 11.61 20.70 -16.16
N ALA A 95 12.25 19.58 -16.45
CA ALA A 95 11.82 18.68 -17.54
C ALA A 95 10.40 18.12 -17.35
N LEU A 96 9.98 17.90 -16.10
CA LEU A 96 8.63 17.45 -15.77
C LEU A 96 7.56 18.47 -16.19
N GLY A 97 7.79 19.75 -15.87
CA GLY A 97 6.87 20.81 -16.23
C GLY A 97 6.79 21.06 -17.73
N LYS A 98 7.92 20.95 -18.44
CA LYS A 98 7.92 21.00 -19.91
C LYS A 98 7.14 19.84 -20.52
N LEU A 99 7.29 18.63 -19.99
CA LEU A 99 6.54 17.45 -20.46
C LEU A 99 5.03 17.64 -20.24
N HIS A 100 4.63 18.15 -19.07
CA HIS A 100 3.25 18.51 -18.80
C HIS A 100 2.72 19.56 -19.79
N ASN A 101 3.43 20.66 -19.98
CA ASN A 101 3.06 21.72 -20.94
C ASN A 101 2.91 21.17 -22.38
N LEU A 102 3.84 20.32 -22.82
CA LEU A 102 3.77 19.64 -24.11
C LEU A 102 2.46 18.83 -24.22
N ASN A 103 2.13 18.08 -23.17
CA ASN A 103 0.94 17.22 -23.11
C ASN A 103 -0.36 18.02 -23.15
N VAL A 104 -0.44 19.11 -22.37
CA VAL A 104 -1.55 20.06 -22.39
C VAL A 104 -1.68 20.69 -23.78
N TRP A 105 -0.58 21.14 -24.37
CA TRP A 105 -0.57 21.90 -25.61
C TRP A 105 -1.12 21.09 -26.81
N TYR A 106 -0.66 19.85 -27.01
CA TYR A 106 -1.15 19.03 -28.12
C TYR A 106 -2.60 18.59 -27.91
N ARG A 107 -3.05 18.45 -26.64
CA ARG A 107 -4.43 18.08 -26.29
C ARG A 107 -5.42 19.24 -26.41
N ALA A 108 -4.95 20.48 -26.33
CA ALA A 108 -5.80 21.66 -26.41
C ALA A 108 -6.43 21.90 -27.80
N SER A 109 -6.06 21.12 -28.83
CA SER A 109 -6.68 21.16 -30.16
C SER A 109 -6.91 19.75 -30.69
N THR A 110 -8.12 19.48 -31.18
CA THR A 110 -8.45 18.19 -31.83
C THR A 110 -7.51 17.88 -33.00
N ALA A 111 -7.15 18.91 -33.79
CA ALA A 111 -6.23 18.75 -34.91
C ALA A 111 -4.83 18.34 -34.44
N ARG A 112 -4.26 19.07 -33.45
CA ARG A 112 -2.96 18.72 -32.87
C ARG A 112 -2.97 17.37 -32.20
N TYR A 113 -4.06 17.00 -31.52
CA TYR A 113 -4.20 15.69 -30.90
C TYR A 113 -4.16 14.56 -31.92
N GLN A 114 -4.92 14.68 -33.01
CA GLN A 114 -4.93 13.69 -34.08
C GLN A 114 -3.57 13.59 -34.77
N GLU A 115 -2.92 14.72 -35.02
CA GLU A 115 -1.59 14.76 -35.62
C GLU A 115 -0.53 14.12 -34.72
N PHE A 116 -0.49 14.51 -33.44
CA PHE A 116 0.42 13.95 -32.44
C PHE A 116 0.23 12.43 -32.33
N THR A 117 -1.01 11.98 -32.15
CA THR A 117 -1.30 10.55 -31.99
C THR A 117 -0.97 9.74 -33.25
N SER A 118 -1.17 10.32 -34.44
CA SER A 118 -0.76 9.70 -35.71
C SER A 118 0.76 9.60 -35.84
N LYS A 119 1.52 10.65 -35.50
CA LYS A 119 2.98 10.68 -35.65
C LYS A 119 3.71 9.88 -34.56
N VAL A 120 3.22 9.93 -33.32
CA VAL A 120 3.81 9.25 -32.15
C VAL A 120 3.29 7.82 -31.99
N GLY A 121 2.12 7.53 -32.57
CA GLY A 121 1.45 6.24 -32.53
C GLY A 121 0.65 5.98 -31.24
N ARG A 122 0.64 6.93 -30.30
CA ARG A 122 -0.24 6.94 -29.12
C ARG A 122 -0.25 8.31 -28.46
N ALA A 123 -1.29 8.59 -27.67
CA ALA A 123 -1.27 9.71 -26.75
C ALA A 123 -0.41 9.39 -25.51
N ILE A 124 0.20 10.42 -24.94
CA ILE A 124 0.84 10.36 -23.61
C ILE A 124 -0.27 10.55 -22.57
N PRO A 125 -0.46 9.65 -21.59
CA PRO A 125 -1.43 9.85 -20.51
C PRO A 125 -1.21 11.21 -19.83
N LEU A 126 -2.29 11.94 -19.54
CA LEU A 126 -2.18 13.19 -18.79
C LEU A 126 -1.94 12.86 -17.33
N ASP A 127 -1.05 13.61 -16.69
CA ASP A 127 -0.85 13.50 -15.25
C ASP A 127 -2.10 13.94 -14.47
N ASN A 128 -2.22 13.37 -13.28
CA ASN A 128 -3.19 13.72 -12.27
C ASN A 128 -2.42 13.85 -10.96
N GLU A 129 -2.30 15.08 -10.47
CA GLU A 129 -1.55 15.43 -9.27
C GLU A 129 -1.99 14.70 -8.00
N THR A 130 -3.24 14.22 -7.95
CA THR A 130 -3.72 13.45 -6.78
C THR A 130 -3.16 12.03 -6.74
N ARG A 131 -2.60 11.54 -7.85
CA ARG A 131 -2.08 10.17 -7.97
C ARG A 131 -0.74 10.17 -8.69
N TRP A 132 0.34 10.17 -7.92
CA TRP A 132 1.71 10.17 -8.47
C TRP A 132 1.97 9.11 -9.56
N ASN A 133 1.26 7.97 -9.54
CA ASN A 133 1.32 6.93 -10.58
C ASN A 133 1.12 7.47 -12.00
N SER A 134 0.29 8.51 -12.18
CA SER A 134 0.08 9.11 -13.49
C SER A 134 1.35 9.79 -14.02
N TRP A 135 2.12 10.44 -13.15
CA TRP A 135 3.40 11.07 -13.52
C TRP A 135 4.42 10.01 -13.93
N ALA A 136 4.53 8.92 -13.16
CA ALA A 136 5.41 7.81 -13.52
C ALA A 136 5.04 7.21 -14.90
N ILE A 137 3.75 7.03 -15.16
CA ILE A 137 3.25 6.51 -16.45
C ILE A 137 3.51 7.52 -17.58
N GLU A 138 3.26 8.81 -17.36
CA GLU A 138 3.50 9.88 -18.34
C GLU A 138 4.98 9.91 -18.76
N VAL A 139 5.89 9.93 -17.79
CA VAL A 139 7.34 9.94 -18.02
C VAL A 139 7.78 8.68 -18.75
N ALA A 140 7.35 7.49 -18.31
CA ALA A 140 7.70 6.23 -18.95
C ALA A 140 7.22 6.15 -20.40
N VAL A 141 6.00 6.60 -20.68
CA VAL A 141 5.45 6.64 -22.05
C VAL A 141 6.22 7.65 -22.90
N ALA A 142 6.50 8.84 -22.38
CA ALA A 142 7.28 9.85 -23.09
C ALA A 142 8.68 9.35 -23.46
N LEU A 143 9.37 8.69 -22.53
CA LEU A 143 10.69 8.09 -22.78
C LEU A 143 10.63 7.00 -23.84
N SER A 144 9.60 6.14 -23.80
CA SER A 144 9.40 5.08 -24.82
C SER A 144 9.15 5.63 -26.23
N LYS A 145 8.73 6.90 -26.32
CA LYS A 145 8.39 7.60 -27.56
C LYS A 145 9.32 8.77 -27.86
N ARG A 146 10.49 8.84 -27.21
CA ARG A 146 11.43 9.96 -27.32
C ARG A 146 11.77 10.32 -28.76
N LYS A 147 12.00 9.32 -29.63
CA LYS A 147 12.38 9.54 -31.02
C LYS A 147 11.25 10.22 -31.80
N GLU A 148 10.04 9.70 -31.67
CA GLU A 148 8.85 10.20 -32.35
C GLU A 148 8.45 11.58 -31.83
N ILE A 149 8.50 11.78 -30.50
CA ILE A 149 8.24 13.08 -29.88
C ILE A 149 9.24 14.12 -30.39
N ASN A 150 10.55 13.81 -30.43
CA ASN A 150 11.54 14.75 -30.98
C ASN A 150 11.23 15.09 -32.44
N SER A 151 10.89 14.11 -33.27
CA SER A 151 10.50 14.39 -34.66
C SER A 151 9.23 15.25 -34.76
N TRP A 152 8.27 15.10 -33.86
CA TRP A 152 7.06 15.92 -33.82
C TRP A 152 7.34 17.35 -33.30
N GLN A 153 8.25 17.51 -32.34
CA GLN A 153 8.66 18.81 -31.81
C GLN A 153 9.42 19.65 -32.85
N GLU A 154 10.14 19.02 -33.78
CA GLU A 154 10.79 19.75 -34.88
C GLU A 154 9.78 20.39 -35.84
N ASP A 155 8.69 19.68 -36.16
CA ASP A 155 7.62 20.22 -37.01
C ASP A 155 6.90 21.41 -36.35
N HIS A 156 6.90 21.47 -35.01
CA HIS A 156 6.22 22.50 -34.22
C HIS A 156 7.20 23.42 -33.48
N HIS A 157 8.43 23.55 -33.98
CA HIS A 157 9.52 24.21 -33.26
C HIS A 157 9.17 25.63 -32.81
N SER A 158 8.56 26.44 -33.68
CA SER A 158 8.21 27.84 -33.37
C SER A 158 7.06 27.96 -32.37
N GLU A 159 6.13 27.02 -32.35
CA GLU A 159 4.94 27.07 -31.50
C GLU A 159 5.22 26.58 -30.09
N LEU A 160 6.08 25.56 -29.95
CA LEU A 160 6.45 25.00 -28.65
C LEU A 160 7.41 25.90 -27.86
N GLY A 161 8.23 26.71 -28.54
CA GLY A 161 9.13 27.66 -27.89
C GLY A 161 10.00 27.03 -26.80
N GLU A 162 9.83 27.51 -25.56
CA GLU A 162 10.59 27.06 -24.37
C GLU A 162 10.16 25.68 -23.83
N ASP A 163 8.97 25.20 -24.20
CA ASP A 163 8.42 23.92 -23.72
C ASP A 163 8.97 22.72 -24.49
N ARG A 164 9.86 22.95 -25.45
CA ARG A 164 10.59 21.88 -26.13
C ARG A 164 11.48 21.11 -25.14
N LEU A 165 11.42 19.78 -25.24
CA LEU A 165 12.26 18.84 -24.51
C LEU A 165 13.60 18.66 -25.23
N GLU A 166 14.64 19.24 -24.63
CA GLU A 166 16.02 19.15 -25.09
C GLU A 166 16.72 17.90 -24.56
N PHE A 167 17.96 17.66 -25.01
CA PHE A 167 18.78 16.53 -24.55
C PHE A 167 18.89 16.45 -23.01
N LYS A 168 19.09 17.59 -22.34
CA LYS A 168 19.16 17.67 -20.87
C LYS A 168 17.83 17.31 -20.20
N ASP A 169 16.71 17.70 -20.81
CA ASP A 169 15.37 17.45 -20.27
C ASP A 169 15.07 15.95 -20.34
N TRP A 170 15.42 15.31 -21.46
CA TRP A 170 15.33 13.86 -21.59
C TRP A 170 16.23 13.09 -20.61
N GLN A 171 17.43 13.60 -20.32
CA GLN A 171 18.29 13.01 -19.29
C GLN A 171 17.68 13.14 -17.89
N GLU A 172 17.09 14.29 -17.56
CA GLU A 172 16.39 14.48 -16.29
C GLU A 172 15.19 13.53 -16.18
N LEU A 173 14.34 13.44 -17.22
CA LEU A 173 13.19 12.53 -17.27
C LEU A 173 13.60 11.07 -17.09
N GLN A 174 14.72 10.65 -17.70
CA GLN A 174 15.25 9.30 -17.51
C GLN A 174 15.66 9.04 -16.05
N GLN A 175 16.33 9.99 -15.40
CA GLN A 175 16.70 9.84 -13.99
C GLN A 175 15.48 9.84 -13.07
N VAL A 176 14.45 10.64 -13.40
CA VAL A 176 13.16 10.61 -12.70
C VAL A 176 12.50 9.24 -12.85
N ASP A 177 12.38 8.70 -14.06
CA ASP A 177 11.80 7.37 -14.29
C ASP A 177 12.54 6.29 -13.49
N GLU A 178 13.88 6.24 -13.59
CA GLU A 178 14.71 5.28 -12.86
C GLU A 178 14.52 5.37 -11.34
N PHE A 179 14.25 6.55 -10.79
CA PHE A 179 13.94 6.72 -9.38
C PHE A 179 12.52 6.25 -9.04
N LEU A 180 11.53 6.49 -9.90
CA LEU A 180 10.11 6.18 -9.64
C LEU A 180 9.77 4.69 -9.82
N GLN A 181 10.47 3.94 -10.67
CA GLN A 181 10.11 2.55 -10.97
C GLN A 181 10.01 1.64 -9.73
N PRO A 182 10.96 1.67 -8.76
CA PRO A 182 10.83 0.87 -7.53
C PRO A 182 9.61 1.22 -6.67
N PHE A 183 9.21 2.50 -6.61
CA PHE A 183 7.97 2.90 -5.92
C PHE A 183 6.73 2.36 -6.62
N LEU A 184 6.77 2.23 -7.95
CA LEU A 184 5.64 1.74 -8.74
C LEU A 184 5.45 0.25 -8.50
N SER A 185 6.56 -0.50 -8.49
CA SER A 185 6.58 -1.92 -8.12
C SER A 185 6.09 -2.14 -6.69
N ALA A 186 6.57 -1.35 -5.72
CA ALA A 186 6.13 -1.44 -4.33
C ALA A 186 4.63 -1.14 -4.16
N THR A 187 4.13 -0.12 -4.87
CA THR A 187 2.70 0.23 -4.84
C THR A 187 1.85 -0.89 -5.43
N LYS A 188 2.21 -1.41 -6.61
CA LYS A 188 1.48 -2.51 -7.25
C LYS A 188 1.51 -3.80 -6.43
N GLY A 189 2.64 -4.07 -5.76
CA GLY A 189 2.79 -5.21 -4.86
C GLY A 189 1.93 -5.11 -3.61
N THR A 190 1.59 -3.89 -3.16
CA THR A 190 0.86 -3.67 -1.89
C THR A 190 -0.58 -3.18 -2.07
N GLU A 191 -1.01 -2.80 -3.28
CA GLU A 191 -2.39 -2.34 -3.55
C GLU A 191 -3.40 -3.48 -3.78
N GLY A 192 -2.91 -4.71 -3.94
CA GLY A 192 -3.74 -5.90 -4.16
C GLY A 192 -4.54 -6.32 -2.93
N GLU A 193 -5.61 -7.08 -3.13
CA GLU A 193 -6.43 -7.61 -2.03
C GLU A 193 -5.71 -8.70 -1.23
N GLU A 194 -4.65 -9.28 -1.80
CA GLU A 194 -3.86 -10.35 -1.19
C GLU A 194 -2.71 -9.87 -0.31
N SER A 195 -2.37 -8.58 -0.38
CA SER A 195 -1.26 -8.00 0.37
C SER A 195 -1.58 -7.81 1.85
N SER A 196 -0.55 -7.90 2.68
CA SER A 196 -0.65 -7.67 4.14
C SER A 196 0.46 -6.75 4.66
N LEU A 197 0.46 -6.50 5.97
CA LEU A 197 1.36 -5.52 6.59
C LEU A 197 2.83 -5.94 6.57
N ASP A 198 3.12 -7.22 6.41
CA ASP A 198 4.46 -7.75 6.15
C ASP A 198 4.96 -7.35 4.76
N ASP A 199 4.12 -7.43 3.73
CA ASP A 199 4.47 -6.91 2.39
C ASP A 199 4.77 -5.41 2.46
N MET A 200 4.00 -4.67 3.27
CA MET A 200 4.27 -3.26 3.51
C MET A 200 5.66 -3.06 4.12
N LEU A 201 5.97 -3.70 5.24
CA LEU A 201 7.26 -3.50 5.92
C LEU A 201 8.44 -3.91 5.03
N MET A 202 8.33 -5.03 4.32
CA MET A 202 9.30 -5.46 3.32
C MET A 202 9.45 -4.46 2.17
N SER A 203 8.35 -3.91 1.68
CA SER A 203 8.40 -2.87 0.63
C SER A 203 9.11 -1.61 1.13
N MET A 204 8.96 -1.28 2.42
CA MET A 204 9.62 -0.13 3.01
C MET A 204 11.13 -0.36 3.17
N ASP A 205 11.56 -1.53 3.64
CA ASP A 205 12.98 -1.94 3.68
C ASP A 205 13.61 -1.87 2.27
N PHE A 206 12.91 -2.40 1.26
CA PHE A 206 13.35 -2.33 -0.14
C PHE A 206 13.52 -0.89 -0.63
N LEU A 207 12.59 0.00 -0.31
CA LEU A 207 12.68 1.41 -0.70
C LEU A 207 13.81 2.15 0.03
N ILE A 208 14.14 1.79 1.27
CA ILE A 208 15.32 2.32 1.97
C ILE A 208 16.62 1.97 1.23
N GLU A 209 16.75 0.73 0.76
CA GLU A 209 17.92 0.33 -0.04
C GLU A 209 17.97 1.08 -1.38
N HIS A 210 16.81 1.28 -2.03
CA HIS A 210 16.73 2.11 -3.23
C HIS A 210 17.16 3.57 -2.96
N PHE A 211 16.71 4.18 -1.86
CA PHE A 211 17.15 5.53 -1.47
C PHE A 211 18.67 5.62 -1.29
N LYS A 212 19.28 4.65 -0.60
CA LYS A 212 20.74 4.57 -0.41
C LYS A 212 21.46 4.48 -1.76
N LEU A 213 20.99 3.61 -2.65
CA LEU A 213 21.54 3.42 -4.00
C LEU A 213 21.47 4.70 -4.83
N GLN A 214 20.30 5.35 -4.87
CA GLN A 214 20.07 6.55 -5.68
C GLN A 214 20.85 7.76 -5.14
N LYS A 215 20.96 7.89 -3.81
CA LYS A 215 21.76 8.93 -3.17
C LYS A 215 23.24 8.82 -3.57
N GLU A 216 23.80 7.61 -3.56
CA GLU A 216 25.19 7.40 -3.97
C GLU A 216 25.39 7.64 -5.47
N LYS A 217 24.49 7.12 -6.31
CA LYS A 217 24.51 7.32 -7.77
C LYS A 217 24.46 8.79 -8.15
N HIS A 218 23.66 9.59 -7.46
CA HIS A 218 23.42 11.00 -7.78
C HIS A 218 24.22 11.98 -6.91
N LYS A 219 25.23 11.53 -6.14
CA LYS A 219 26.02 12.39 -5.24
C LYS A 219 26.64 13.64 -5.89
N ASN A 220 26.90 13.59 -7.20
CA ASN A 220 27.45 14.69 -7.99
C ASN A 220 26.39 15.50 -8.77
N ASN A 221 25.10 15.18 -8.62
CA ASN A 221 23.96 15.91 -9.17
C ASN A 221 23.18 16.56 -8.01
N PRO A 222 23.45 17.84 -7.68
CA PRO A 222 22.80 18.51 -6.55
C PRO A 222 21.29 18.58 -6.67
N GLN A 223 20.75 18.78 -7.88
CA GLN A 223 19.31 18.88 -8.10
C GLN A 223 18.62 17.55 -7.77
N MET A 224 19.13 16.46 -8.32
CA MET A 224 18.60 15.12 -8.05
C MET A 224 18.79 14.72 -6.59
N THR A 225 19.96 14.99 -6.01
CA THR A 225 20.23 14.72 -4.59
C THR A 225 19.23 15.44 -3.68
N THR A 226 18.92 16.71 -3.96
CA THR A 226 17.91 17.46 -3.18
C THR A 226 16.53 16.80 -3.27
N ARG A 227 16.09 16.39 -4.47
CA ARG A 227 14.80 15.68 -4.65
C ARG A 227 14.76 14.35 -3.90
N ILE A 228 15.83 13.56 -4.00
CA ILE A 228 15.97 12.27 -3.31
C ILE A 228 15.90 12.47 -1.79
N LEU A 229 16.60 13.46 -1.25
CA LEU A 229 16.62 13.72 0.20
C LEU A 229 15.26 14.18 0.73
N ALA A 230 14.56 15.08 0.02
CA ALA A 230 13.22 15.50 0.42
C ALA A 230 12.22 14.32 0.43
N SER A 231 12.34 13.44 -0.56
CA SER A 231 11.56 12.20 -0.64
C SER A 231 11.88 11.24 0.49
N TRP A 232 13.17 10.98 0.74
CA TRP A 232 13.62 10.11 1.82
C TRP A 232 13.17 10.65 3.17
N PHE A 233 13.38 11.93 3.44
CA PHE A 233 12.96 12.56 4.69
C PHE A 233 11.46 12.37 4.97
N LYS A 234 10.62 12.58 3.95
CA LYS A 234 9.17 12.36 4.07
C LYS A 234 8.84 10.89 4.31
N PHE A 235 9.51 9.99 3.60
CA PHE A 235 9.34 8.55 3.76
C PHE A 235 9.76 8.06 5.15
N ASP A 236 10.94 8.46 5.60
CA ASP A 236 11.57 8.04 6.87
C ASP A 236 10.72 8.43 8.06
N LYS A 237 10.10 9.61 8.04
CA LYS A 237 9.11 10.02 9.04
C LYS A 237 8.01 8.97 9.23
N TYR A 238 7.45 8.45 8.14
CA TYR A 238 6.37 7.45 8.25
C TYR A 238 6.89 6.04 8.51
N TYR A 239 8.12 5.73 8.08
CA TYR A 239 8.78 4.49 8.45
C TYR A 239 8.99 4.42 9.96
N GLN A 240 9.50 5.48 10.60
CA GLN A 240 9.63 5.53 12.07
C GLN A 240 8.28 5.37 12.78
N LEU A 241 7.18 5.87 12.21
CA LEU A 241 5.84 5.70 12.77
C LEU A 241 5.31 4.25 12.71
N THR A 242 5.99 3.32 12.02
CA THR A 242 5.63 1.90 12.13
C THR A 242 6.06 1.32 13.46
N ASP A 243 7.07 1.88 14.13
CA ASP A 243 7.55 1.42 15.44
C ASP A 243 6.51 1.68 16.55
N ASP A 244 5.60 2.63 16.34
CA ASP A 244 4.51 2.98 17.27
C ASP A 244 3.42 1.90 17.37
N SER A 245 3.36 0.95 16.42
CA SER A 245 2.31 -0.06 16.36
C SER A 245 2.89 -1.47 16.24
N PRO A 246 2.62 -2.38 17.20
CA PRO A 246 3.18 -3.74 17.21
C PRO A 246 2.78 -4.57 15.98
N ILE A 247 1.70 -4.18 15.30
CA ILE A 247 1.09 -4.96 14.23
C ILE A 247 2.02 -5.13 13.01
N TYR A 248 2.89 -4.14 12.76
CA TYR A 248 3.85 -4.20 11.65
C TYR A 248 4.91 -5.27 11.88
N ALA A 249 5.54 -5.24 13.06
CA ALA A 249 6.50 -6.26 13.47
C ALA A 249 5.84 -7.64 13.59
N ALA A 250 4.63 -7.70 14.17
CA ALA A 250 3.86 -8.93 14.30
C ALA A 250 3.58 -9.58 12.93
N ALA A 251 3.26 -8.80 11.89
CA ALA A 251 3.01 -9.34 10.55
C ALA A 251 4.23 -10.08 9.99
N VAL A 252 5.42 -9.50 10.12
CA VAL A 252 6.67 -10.15 9.69
C VAL A 252 6.99 -11.37 10.54
N LEU A 253 6.86 -11.25 11.86
CA LEU A 253 7.15 -12.35 12.80
C LEU A 253 6.23 -13.55 12.61
N LEU A 254 4.96 -13.32 12.29
CA LEU A 254 3.95 -14.35 12.05
C LEU A 254 3.96 -14.89 10.62
N ASN A 255 4.72 -14.28 9.70
CA ASN A 255 4.88 -14.81 8.35
C ASN A 255 5.82 -16.04 8.40
N PRO A 256 5.35 -17.24 8.01
CA PRO A 256 6.15 -18.47 8.10
C PRO A 256 7.46 -18.40 7.29
N ALA A 257 7.47 -17.68 6.18
CA ALA A 257 8.62 -17.54 5.29
C ALA A 257 9.65 -16.49 5.78
N LEU A 258 9.28 -15.65 6.76
CA LEU A 258 10.12 -14.55 7.25
C LEU A 258 10.58 -14.81 8.68
N ARG A 259 9.64 -14.81 9.64
CA ARG A 259 9.87 -14.95 11.08
C ARG A 259 10.92 -13.96 11.62
N ARG A 260 11.47 -14.21 12.83
CA ARG A 260 12.53 -13.37 13.41
C ARG A 260 13.79 -13.32 12.54
N ALA A 261 14.07 -14.39 11.79
CA ALA A 261 15.21 -14.49 10.90
C ALA A 261 15.25 -13.37 9.83
N TYR A 262 14.09 -12.91 9.34
CA TYR A 262 14.05 -11.77 8.44
C TYR A 262 14.55 -10.50 9.13
N LEU A 263 14.06 -10.17 10.33
CA LEU A 263 14.48 -8.97 11.07
C LEU A 263 15.98 -9.02 11.39
N ASP A 264 16.47 -10.18 11.84
CA ASP A 264 17.90 -10.39 12.13
C ASP A 264 18.79 -10.10 10.90
N SER A 265 18.30 -10.43 9.69
CA SER A 265 19.02 -10.22 8.44
C SER A 265 18.85 -8.79 7.91
N ALA A 266 17.60 -8.37 7.66
CA ALA A 266 17.26 -7.08 7.04
C ALA A 266 17.71 -5.90 7.91
N TRP A 267 17.62 -6.04 9.24
CA TRP A 267 17.99 -5.00 10.20
C TRP A 267 19.33 -5.29 10.89
N SER A 268 20.20 -6.08 10.24
CA SER A 268 21.56 -6.39 10.75
C SER A 268 22.42 -5.15 11.05
N HIS A 269 22.16 -4.02 10.39
CA HIS A 269 22.82 -2.74 10.64
C HIS A 269 22.10 -1.85 11.68
N GLN A 270 20.93 -2.30 12.15
CA GLN A 270 20.00 -1.57 13.01
C GLN A 270 19.48 -2.48 14.13
N THR A 271 20.36 -3.29 14.71
CA THR A 271 19.98 -4.32 15.69
C THR A 271 19.28 -3.77 16.94
N ALA A 272 19.45 -2.49 17.24
CA ALA A 272 18.78 -1.80 18.34
C ALA A 272 17.24 -1.78 18.22
N TYR A 273 16.69 -1.98 17.02
CA TYR A 273 15.24 -1.97 16.77
C TYR A 273 14.60 -3.37 16.82
N ILE A 274 15.41 -4.44 16.72
CA ILE A 274 14.89 -5.81 16.61
C ILE A 274 14.19 -6.25 17.89
N GLU A 275 14.88 -6.20 19.04
CA GLU A 275 14.31 -6.62 20.33
C GLU A 275 13.08 -5.80 20.74
N PRO A 276 13.08 -4.46 20.63
CA PRO A 276 11.86 -3.67 20.88
C PRO A 276 10.67 -4.08 20.00
N ALA A 277 10.90 -4.36 18.72
CA ALA A 277 9.84 -4.79 17.80
C ALA A 277 9.28 -6.18 18.18
N VAL A 278 10.15 -7.12 18.54
CA VAL A 278 9.76 -8.46 19.00
C VAL A 278 8.98 -8.37 20.31
N GLU A 279 9.44 -7.55 21.26
CA GLU A 279 8.80 -7.43 22.57
C GLU A 279 7.42 -6.77 22.46
N GLN A 280 7.27 -5.74 21.62
CA GLN A 280 5.95 -5.15 21.37
C GLN A 280 4.95 -6.16 20.76
N ALA A 281 5.41 -7.01 19.83
CA ALA A 281 4.58 -8.09 19.29
C ALA A 281 4.24 -9.17 20.35
N ARG A 282 5.19 -9.49 21.24
CA ARG A 282 5.01 -10.40 22.37
C ARG A 282 4.03 -9.84 23.41
N GLU A 283 4.08 -8.55 23.70
CA GLU A 283 3.13 -7.89 24.59
C GLU A 283 1.72 -7.98 24.01
N MET A 284 1.56 -7.72 22.70
CA MET A 284 0.29 -7.91 21.99
C MET A 284 -0.22 -9.36 22.10
N TRP A 285 0.65 -10.35 21.88
CA TRP A 285 0.34 -11.77 22.07
C TRP A 285 -0.16 -12.03 23.50
N THR A 286 0.62 -11.63 24.50
CA THR A 286 0.35 -11.90 25.92
C THR A 286 -0.94 -11.27 26.41
N GLN A 287 -1.26 -10.06 25.95
CA GLN A 287 -2.43 -9.31 26.41
C GLN A 287 -3.74 -9.77 25.75
N SER A 288 -3.70 -10.16 24.48
CA SER A 288 -4.92 -10.32 23.66
C SER A 288 -5.19 -11.75 23.18
N PHE A 289 -4.20 -12.63 23.15
CA PHE A 289 -4.31 -13.94 22.48
C PHE A 289 -3.81 -15.11 23.33
N LYS A 290 -2.81 -14.89 24.18
CA LYS A 290 -2.26 -15.94 25.04
C LYS A 290 -3.35 -16.46 26.02
N PRO A 291 -3.56 -17.78 26.12
CA PRO A 291 -4.58 -18.33 27.00
C PRO A 291 -4.29 -18.03 28.48
N MET A 292 -5.32 -17.61 29.23
CA MET A 292 -5.23 -17.26 30.66
C MET A 292 -4.85 -18.44 31.56
N VAL A 293 -5.16 -19.68 31.13
CA VAL A 293 -4.86 -20.90 31.88
C VAL A 293 -3.97 -21.78 31.01
N THR A 294 -2.68 -21.77 31.29
CA THR A 294 -1.72 -22.71 30.72
C THR A 294 -1.45 -23.82 31.72
N THR A 295 -1.77 -25.06 31.37
CA THR A 295 -1.29 -26.25 32.10
C THR A 295 0.24 -26.23 32.09
N THR A 296 0.87 -26.44 33.23
CA THR A 296 2.34 -26.51 33.27
C THR A 296 2.84 -27.85 32.74
N THR A 297 4.07 -27.90 32.25
CA THR A 297 4.74 -29.15 31.87
C THR A 297 4.72 -30.18 33.01
N GLU A 298 4.82 -29.72 34.27
CA GLU A 298 4.76 -30.58 35.45
C GLU A 298 3.36 -31.15 35.70
N GLU A 299 2.32 -30.34 35.56
CA GLU A 299 0.92 -30.77 35.66
C GLU A 299 0.55 -31.76 34.55
N ALA A 300 0.97 -31.48 33.32
CA ALA A 300 0.74 -32.36 32.17
C ALA A 300 1.49 -33.69 32.32
N LEU A 301 2.74 -33.67 32.81
CA LEU A 301 3.47 -34.89 33.15
C LEU A 301 2.84 -35.64 34.33
N ALA A 302 2.29 -34.94 35.32
CA ALA A 302 1.62 -35.55 36.47
C ALA A 302 0.28 -36.21 36.10
N ALA A 303 -0.39 -35.76 35.04
CA ALA A 303 -1.60 -36.37 34.49
C ALA A 303 -1.34 -37.74 33.83
N ILE A 304 -0.11 -38.04 33.41
CA ILE A 304 0.27 -39.33 32.82
C ILE A 304 0.40 -40.37 33.94
N LYS A 305 -0.60 -41.26 34.04
CA LYS A 305 -0.67 -42.29 35.10
C LYS A 305 0.41 -43.37 34.98
N ASP A 306 0.82 -43.72 33.77
CA ASP A 306 1.81 -44.77 33.54
C ASP A 306 3.26 -44.25 33.76
N PRO A 307 4.04 -44.85 34.68
CA PRO A 307 5.39 -44.36 35.00
C PRO A 307 6.37 -44.42 33.81
N PHE A 308 6.25 -45.42 32.94
CA PHE A 308 7.14 -45.56 31.79
C PHE A 308 6.80 -44.56 30.69
N GLN A 309 5.52 -44.31 30.43
CA GLN A 309 5.06 -43.25 29.52
C GLN A 309 5.43 -41.86 30.05
N ARG A 310 5.32 -41.62 31.36
CA ARG A 310 5.75 -40.36 31.97
C ARG A 310 7.26 -40.15 31.85
N PHE A 311 8.05 -41.19 32.09
CA PHE A 311 9.49 -41.16 31.87
C PHE A 311 9.84 -40.90 30.40
N ARG A 312 9.20 -41.63 29.47
CA ARG A 312 9.38 -41.46 28.03
C ARG A 312 9.03 -40.05 27.58
N ALA A 313 7.86 -39.54 27.97
CA ALA A 313 7.41 -38.18 27.66
C ALA A 313 8.37 -37.11 28.17
N LYS A 314 8.94 -37.29 29.37
CA LYS A 314 9.97 -36.42 29.94
C LYS A 314 11.29 -36.52 29.16
N ALA A 315 11.73 -37.74 28.81
CA ALA A 315 12.98 -37.98 28.11
C ALA A 315 12.97 -37.48 26.66
N THR A 316 11.82 -37.53 25.98
CA THR A 316 11.67 -37.06 24.59
C THR A 316 11.22 -35.61 24.48
N GLY A 317 10.92 -34.93 25.59
CA GLY A 317 10.37 -33.56 25.58
C GLY A 317 8.95 -33.45 24.99
N PHE A 318 8.22 -34.57 24.87
CA PHE A 318 6.92 -34.64 24.19
C PHE A 318 5.83 -33.80 24.86
N VAL A 319 6.01 -33.45 26.14
CA VAL A 319 5.06 -32.67 26.95
C VAL A 319 5.62 -31.26 27.25
N SER A 320 6.68 -30.83 26.56
CA SER A 320 7.22 -29.48 26.74
C SER A 320 6.21 -28.46 26.18
N ILE A 321 5.44 -27.84 27.07
CA ILE A 321 4.55 -26.73 26.71
C ILE A 321 5.43 -25.50 26.62
N LYS A 322 5.79 -25.15 25.39
CA LYS A 322 6.48 -23.90 25.08
C LYS A 322 5.46 -22.85 24.67
N ASP A 323 5.84 -21.59 24.75
CA ASP A 323 4.97 -20.49 24.33
C ASP A 323 4.82 -20.51 22.80
N GLU A 324 3.58 -20.63 22.30
CA GLU A 324 3.28 -20.78 20.86
C GLU A 324 3.99 -19.69 20.04
N PHE A 325 3.96 -18.43 20.52
CA PHE A 325 4.55 -17.30 19.83
C PHE A 325 6.08 -17.42 19.76
N ASP A 326 6.76 -17.63 20.89
CA ASP A 326 8.22 -17.79 20.90
C ASP A 326 8.71 -18.95 20.05
N ASP A 327 8.02 -20.08 20.14
CA ASP A 327 8.35 -21.26 19.37
C ASP A 327 8.25 -21.00 17.87
N PHE A 328 7.19 -20.33 17.46
CA PHE A 328 6.96 -20.03 16.06
C PHE A 328 7.99 -19.04 15.52
N ILE A 329 8.21 -17.90 16.18
CA ILE A 329 9.04 -16.82 15.62
C ILE A 329 10.52 -17.19 15.56
N ASN A 330 10.98 -18.09 16.44
CA ASN A 330 12.38 -18.52 16.51
C ASN A 330 12.67 -19.77 15.66
N ALA A 331 11.64 -20.41 15.10
CA ALA A 331 11.83 -21.55 14.21
C ALA A 331 12.34 -21.10 12.82
N ASN A 332 13.08 -21.98 12.14
CA ASN A 332 13.63 -21.68 10.81
C ASN A 332 12.54 -21.28 9.80
N PRO A 333 12.79 -20.27 8.93
CA PRO A 333 11.85 -19.89 7.88
C PRO A 333 11.34 -21.07 7.06
N HIS A 334 10.04 -21.07 6.79
CA HIS A 334 9.32 -22.09 6.06
C HIS A 334 8.76 -21.52 4.75
N PRO A 335 9.26 -21.95 3.58
CA PRO A 335 8.74 -21.50 2.30
C PRO A 335 7.26 -21.88 2.11
N ILE A 336 6.42 -20.90 1.78
CA ILE A 336 4.97 -21.09 1.57
C ILE A 336 4.58 -21.08 0.07
N GLY A 337 5.55 -21.04 -0.83
CA GLY A 337 5.30 -21.06 -2.28
C GLY A 337 4.54 -19.82 -2.75
N SER A 338 3.45 -20.03 -3.50
CA SER A 338 2.56 -18.96 -3.98
C SER A 338 1.42 -18.61 -3.03
N GLN A 339 1.33 -19.29 -1.88
CA GLN A 339 0.29 -19.08 -0.89
C GLN A 339 0.58 -17.81 -0.09
N SER A 340 -0.47 -17.07 0.29
CA SER A 340 -0.34 -15.95 1.23
C SER A 340 -0.16 -16.45 2.67
N PRO A 341 0.49 -15.69 3.57
CA PRO A 341 0.61 -16.08 4.97
C PRO A 341 -0.74 -16.38 5.64
N LEU A 342 -1.80 -15.63 5.30
CA LEU A 342 -3.15 -15.87 5.80
C LEU A 342 -3.67 -17.25 5.39
N GLU A 343 -3.54 -17.62 4.12
CA GLU A 343 -3.98 -18.93 3.63
C GLU A 343 -3.21 -20.06 4.31
N TRP A 344 -1.91 -19.86 4.57
CA TRP A 344 -1.09 -20.83 5.29
C TRP A 344 -1.61 -21.04 6.72
N TRP A 345 -1.94 -19.94 7.40
CA TRP A 345 -2.51 -20.00 8.75
C TRP A 345 -3.90 -20.63 8.79
N LEU A 346 -4.69 -20.50 7.72
CA LEU A 346 -6.04 -21.09 7.64
C LEU A 346 -6.04 -22.61 7.34
N GLU A 347 -4.88 -23.22 7.09
CA GLU A 347 -4.79 -24.67 6.92
C GLU A 347 -5.29 -25.41 8.18
N PRO A 348 -6.16 -26.44 8.03
CA PRO A 348 -6.72 -27.15 9.17
C PRO A 348 -5.69 -27.77 10.12
N SER A 349 -4.54 -28.17 9.58
CA SER A 349 -3.41 -28.70 10.34
C SER A 349 -2.82 -27.68 11.32
N ARG A 350 -2.90 -26.38 11.02
CA ARG A 350 -2.32 -25.30 11.83
C ARG A 350 -3.24 -24.86 12.95
N GLY A 351 -4.54 -24.73 12.69
CA GLY A 351 -5.51 -24.42 13.72
C GLY A 351 -5.60 -25.48 14.83
N ALA A 352 -5.21 -26.73 14.52
CA ALA A 352 -5.11 -27.80 15.51
C ALA A 352 -3.81 -27.76 16.35
N LEU A 353 -2.74 -27.16 15.83
CA LEU A 353 -1.42 -27.11 16.50
C LEU A 353 -1.31 -25.88 17.40
N ASP A 354 -1.62 -24.69 16.87
CA ASP A 354 -1.41 -23.41 17.54
C ASP A 354 -2.68 -22.53 17.43
N PRO A 355 -3.80 -22.91 18.07
CA PRO A 355 -5.11 -22.28 17.84
C PRO A 355 -5.15 -20.80 18.25
N ASN A 356 -4.43 -20.43 19.32
CA ASN A 356 -4.42 -19.06 19.80
C ASN A 356 -3.51 -18.19 18.93
N LEU A 357 -2.34 -18.70 18.54
CA LEU A 357 -1.45 -18.01 17.63
C LEU A 357 -2.08 -17.84 16.24
N GLN A 358 -2.84 -18.83 15.77
CA GLN A 358 -3.63 -18.73 14.54
C GLN A 358 -4.61 -17.55 14.63
N GLN A 359 -5.28 -17.34 15.76
CA GLN A 359 -6.19 -16.20 15.94
C GLN A 359 -5.45 -14.85 15.86
N MET A 360 -4.26 -14.75 16.43
CA MET A 360 -3.39 -13.58 16.29
C MET A 360 -3.00 -13.35 14.83
N ALA A 361 -2.55 -14.40 14.15
CA ALA A 361 -2.16 -14.33 12.74
C ALA A 361 -3.31 -13.91 11.82
N VAL A 362 -4.50 -14.50 11.99
CA VAL A 362 -5.69 -14.09 11.24
C VAL A 362 -6.03 -12.62 11.50
N THR A 363 -5.96 -12.16 12.75
CA THR A 363 -6.20 -10.75 13.09
C THR A 363 -5.19 -9.82 12.40
N VAL A 364 -3.92 -10.22 12.30
CA VAL A 364 -2.86 -9.40 11.69
C VAL A 364 -2.97 -9.39 10.16
N PHE A 365 -3.06 -10.56 9.52
CA PHE A 365 -3.05 -10.69 8.06
C PHE A 365 -4.37 -10.28 7.38
N THR A 366 -5.43 -10.03 8.15
CA THR A 366 -6.68 -9.45 7.62
C THR A 366 -6.65 -7.93 7.53
N ILE A 367 -5.62 -7.28 8.08
CA ILE A 367 -5.45 -5.82 7.99
C ILE A 367 -4.76 -5.50 6.66
N PRO A 368 -5.42 -4.78 5.73
CA PRO A 368 -4.79 -4.41 4.48
C PRO A 368 -3.72 -3.33 4.70
N PRO A 369 -2.65 -3.29 3.90
CA PRO A 369 -1.64 -2.23 3.98
C PRO A 369 -2.09 -0.91 3.35
N MET A 370 -3.19 -0.91 2.58
CA MET A 370 -3.69 0.25 1.83
C MET A 370 -5.19 0.45 2.02
N SER A 371 -5.63 1.72 2.03
CA SER A 371 -7.05 2.09 2.02
C SER A 371 -7.74 1.94 0.65
N ALA A 372 -7.02 1.40 -0.34
CA ALA A 372 -7.51 1.25 -1.72
C ALA A 372 -8.77 0.39 -1.83
N GLY A 373 -8.92 -0.65 -1.00
CA GLY A 373 -10.13 -1.49 -0.95
C GLY A 373 -11.38 -0.69 -0.58
N PRO A 374 -11.44 -0.09 0.62
CA PRO A 374 -12.53 0.81 1.01
C PRO A 374 -12.72 2.00 0.04
N GLU A 375 -11.65 2.60 -0.47
CA GLU A 375 -11.73 3.68 -1.46
C GLU A 375 -12.37 3.24 -2.78
N ARG A 376 -12.10 2.01 -3.24
CA ARG A 376 -12.74 1.44 -4.44
C ARG A 376 -14.25 1.28 -4.22
N VAL A 377 -14.67 0.82 -3.04
CA VAL A 377 -16.09 0.73 -2.66
C VAL A 377 -16.72 2.12 -2.68
N PHE A 378 -16.11 3.11 -2.01
CA PHE A 378 -16.65 4.49 -2.00
C PHE A 378 -16.68 5.15 -3.38
N SER A 379 -15.68 4.87 -4.23
CA SER A 379 -15.67 5.33 -5.62
C SER A 379 -16.80 4.67 -6.42
N GLY A 380 -17.05 3.38 -6.21
CA GLY A 380 -18.18 2.65 -6.78
C GLY A 380 -19.53 3.23 -6.33
N THR A 381 -19.62 3.66 -5.07
CA THR A 381 -20.81 4.27 -4.50
C THR A 381 -21.23 5.54 -5.24
N ARG A 382 -20.28 6.30 -5.81
CA ARG A 382 -20.58 7.48 -6.65
C ARG A 382 -21.38 7.11 -7.90
N HIS A 383 -21.21 5.91 -8.44
CA HIS A 383 -22.01 5.42 -9.56
C HIS A 383 -23.39 4.93 -9.10
N THR A 384 -23.48 4.37 -7.89
CA THR A 384 -24.74 3.94 -7.25
C THR A 384 -25.63 5.14 -6.88
N ILE A 385 -25.03 6.25 -6.46
CA ILE A 385 -25.71 7.51 -6.15
C ILE A 385 -25.62 8.41 -7.38
N ALA A 386 -26.56 8.29 -8.32
CA ALA A 386 -26.59 9.18 -9.48
C ALA A 386 -26.74 10.65 -9.03
N PRO A 387 -25.99 11.61 -9.63
CA PRO A 387 -26.07 13.03 -9.26
C PRO A 387 -27.47 13.64 -9.46
N GLU A 388 -28.29 13.04 -10.33
CA GLU A 388 -29.50 13.65 -10.88
C GLU A 388 -30.82 13.02 -10.41
N ARG A 389 -30.83 12.35 -9.26
CA ARG A 389 -31.99 11.75 -8.52
C ARG A 389 -31.97 10.22 -8.48
N VAL A 390 -31.58 9.68 -7.33
CA VAL A 390 -32.14 8.43 -6.79
C VAL A 390 -32.33 8.58 -5.28
N ARG A 391 -33.51 8.24 -4.77
CA ARG A 391 -33.82 8.20 -3.32
C ARG A 391 -33.38 6.88 -2.71
N LEU A 392 -32.12 6.47 -2.90
CA LEU A 392 -31.58 5.37 -2.10
C LEU A 392 -31.24 5.93 -0.71
N GLY A 393 -31.96 5.44 0.30
CA GLY A 393 -31.61 5.76 1.70
C GLY A 393 -30.22 5.21 2.03
N ALA A 394 -29.53 5.83 2.99
CA ALA A 394 -28.17 5.43 3.40
C ALA A 394 -28.03 3.92 3.67
N LYS A 395 -29.05 3.32 4.28
CA LYS A 395 -29.10 1.87 4.54
C LYS A 395 -29.10 1.02 3.25
N MET A 396 -29.83 1.43 2.22
CA MET A 396 -29.86 0.70 0.95
C MET A 396 -28.55 0.85 0.18
N VAL A 397 -27.93 2.02 0.27
CA VAL A 397 -26.59 2.26 -0.29
C VAL A 397 -25.57 1.36 0.40
N GLU A 398 -25.54 1.36 1.74
CA GLU A 398 -24.66 0.49 2.54
C GLU A 398 -24.84 -1.00 2.16
N MET A 399 -26.08 -1.50 2.16
CA MET A 399 -26.37 -2.88 1.76
C MET A 399 -25.88 -3.20 0.36
N THR A 400 -26.13 -2.31 -0.61
CA THR A 400 -25.73 -2.52 -2.01
C THR A 400 -24.22 -2.63 -2.14
N GLU A 401 -23.48 -1.74 -1.49
CA GLU A 401 -22.02 -1.72 -1.56
C GLU A 401 -21.40 -2.89 -0.78
N CYS A 402 -21.99 -3.30 0.35
CA CYS A 402 -21.59 -4.53 1.05
C CYS A 402 -21.79 -5.78 0.19
N VAL A 403 -22.97 -5.94 -0.42
CA VAL A 403 -23.26 -7.11 -1.28
C VAL A 403 -22.33 -7.15 -2.48
N LYS A 404 -22.12 -6.03 -3.19
CA LYS A 404 -21.15 -5.95 -4.30
C LYS A 404 -19.75 -6.39 -3.88
N SER A 405 -19.31 -5.92 -2.71
CA SER A 405 -18.01 -6.29 -2.16
C SER A 405 -17.95 -7.79 -1.85
N TRP A 406 -18.98 -8.35 -1.21
CA TRP A 406 -19.00 -9.74 -0.76
C TRP A 406 -19.10 -10.76 -1.90
N VAL A 407 -19.85 -10.46 -2.96
CA VAL A 407 -19.98 -11.33 -4.15
C VAL A 407 -18.62 -11.52 -4.84
N HIS A 408 -17.69 -10.56 -4.72
CA HIS A 408 -16.39 -10.63 -5.38
C HIS A 408 -15.30 -11.24 -4.47
N ILE A 409 -15.60 -11.64 -3.24
CA ILE A 409 -14.61 -12.27 -2.37
C ILE A 409 -14.31 -13.69 -2.85
N ARG A 410 -13.04 -13.98 -3.14
CA ARG A 410 -12.59 -15.33 -3.53
C ARG A 410 -13.00 -16.38 -2.48
N PRO A 411 -13.40 -17.60 -2.89
CA PRO A 411 -13.90 -18.64 -1.99
C PRO A 411 -13.02 -18.95 -0.76
N GLY A 412 -11.69 -18.83 -0.89
CA GLY A 412 -10.74 -19.09 0.21
C GLY A 412 -10.68 -18.04 1.32
N ARG A 413 -11.12 -16.79 1.08
CA ARG A 413 -11.13 -15.69 2.06
C ARG A 413 -12.54 -15.29 2.51
N ALA A 414 -13.56 -15.65 1.73
CA ALA A 414 -14.94 -15.26 1.96
C ALA A 414 -15.40 -15.60 3.38
N ARG A 415 -15.13 -16.83 3.87
CA ARG A 415 -15.55 -17.22 5.22
C ARG A 415 -14.87 -16.40 6.31
N ALA A 416 -13.56 -16.15 6.24
CA ALA A 416 -12.84 -15.39 7.25
C ALA A 416 -13.31 -13.93 7.32
N VAL A 417 -13.51 -13.30 6.16
CA VAL A 417 -14.00 -11.91 6.05
C VAL A 417 -15.46 -11.81 6.52
N ILE A 418 -16.33 -12.72 6.09
CA ILE A 418 -17.76 -12.72 6.42
C ILE A 418 -17.99 -13.09 7.89
N SER A 419 -17.20 -14.00 8.47
CA SER A 419 -17.27 -14.35 9.90
C SER A 419 -16.91 -13.17 10.81
N GLY A 420 -16.13 -12.20 10.32
CA GLY A 420 -15.87 -10.94 11.05
C GLY A 420 -17.07 -9.98 11.07
N VAL A 421 -18.00 -10.11 10.11
CA VAL A 421 -19.20 -9.26 9.99
C VAL A 421 -20.37 -9.86 10.77
N PHE A 422 -20.58 -11.18 10.65
CA PHE A 422 -21.69 -11.87 11.29
C PHE A 422 -21.26 -12.43 12.64
N ARG A 423 -21.89 -11.94 13.72
CA ARG A 423 -21.62 -12.41 15.10
C ARG A 423 -21.98 -13.88 15.34
N ASN A 424 -22.73 -14.51 14.43
CA ASN A 424 -23.15 -15.91 14.49
C ASN A 424 -22.59 -16.66 13.27
N SER A 425 -21.89 -17.77 13.51
CA SER A 425 -21.32 -18.63 12.47
C SER A 425 -22.37 -19.16 11.51
N GLN A 426 -23.59 -19.45 11.97
CA GLN A 426 -24.67 -19.91 11.09
C GLN A 426 -25.06 -18.83 10.06
N HIS A 427 -25.13 -17.56 10.48
CA HIS A 427 -25.44 -16.47 9.55
C HIS A 427 -24.29 -16.20 8.57
N ALA A 428 -23.04 -16.40 9.00
CA ALA A 428 -21.89 -16.34 8.10
C ALA A 428 -21.96 -17.45 7.05
N ASP A 429 -22.37 -18.65 7.45
CA ASP A 429 -22.48 -19.82 6.58
C ASP A 429 -23.66 -19.71 5.60
N ASP A 430 -24.80 -19.22 6.08
CA ASP A 430 -25.97 -18.93 5.24
C ASP A 430 -25.65 -17.84 4.21
N ALA A 431 -24.95 -16.77 4.62
CA ALA A 431 -24.51 -15.71 3.73
C ALA A 431 -23.50 -16.23 2.69
N LEU A 432 -22.57 -17.10 3.10
CA LEU A 432 -21.63 -17.74 2.19
C LEU A 432 -22.36 -18.60 1.14
N GLY A 433 -23.38 -19.36 1.57
CA GLY A 433 -24.19 -20.20 0.70
C GLY A 433 -24.93 -19.40 -0.37
N VAL A 434 -25.56 -18.28 0.00
CA VAL A 434 -26.23 -17.38 -0.96
C VAL A 434 -25.25 -16.82 -2.00
N LEU A 435 -24.06 -16.40 -1.57
CA LEU A 435 -23.04 -15.84 -2.46
C LEU A 435 -22.44 -16.89 -3.43
N GLN A 436 -22.36 -18.15 -3.01
CA GLN A 436 -21.88 -19.26 -3.84
C GLN A 436 -22.94 -19.74 -4.85
N GLU A 437 -24.22 -19.73 -4.48
CA GLU A 437 -25.33 -20.08 -5.39
C GLU A 437 -25.43 -19.11 -6.60
N ASP A 438 -25.16 -17.82 -6.40
CA ASP A 438 -25.20 -16.83 -7.49
C ASP A 438 -23.98 -16.93 -8.44
N SER A 439 -22.78 -17.24 -7.93
CA SER A 439 -21.59 -17.48 -8.78
C SER A 439 -21.76 -18.69 -9.70
N HIS A 440 -22.37 -19.78 -9.21
CA HIS A 440 -22.65 -20.95 -10.03
C HIS A 440 -23.76 -20.71 -11.08
N ARG A 441 -24.67 -19.75 -10.83
CA ARG A 441 -25.70 -19.35 -11.81
C ARG A 441 -25.13 -18.47 -12.92
N GLU A 442 -24.19 -17.58 -12.62
CA GLU A 442 -23.50 -16.77 -13.63
C GLU A 442 -22.64 -17.65 -14.55
N GLU A 443 -21.85 -18.58 -14.01
CA GLU A 443 -21.06 -19.54 -14.80
C GLU A 443 -21.95 -20.45 -15.67
N ALA A 444 -23.09 -20.90 -15.14
CA ALA A 444 -24.06 -21.69 -15.91
C ALA A 444 -24.71 -20.86 -17.04
N SER A 445 -24.98 -19.57 -16.80
CA SER A 445 -25.55 -18.67 -17.82
C SER A 445 -24.54 -18.32 -18.92
N GLU A 446 -23.26 -18.13 -18.57
CA GLU A 446 -22.20 -17.87 -19.55
C GLU A 446 -21.89 -19.13 -20.39
N ALA A 447 -21.98 -20.32 -19.79
CA ALA A 447 -21.87 -21.59 -20.50
C ALA A 447 -23.05 -21.83 -21.46
N GLU A 448 -24.28 -21.49 -21.08
CA GLU A 448 -25.46 -21.58 -21.95
C GLU A 448 -25.38 -20.59 -23.13
N VAL A 449 -24.97 -19.34 -22.89
CA VAL A 449 -24.78 -18.34 -23.96
C VAL A 449 -23.65 -18.73 -24.93
N SER A 450 -22.61 -19.40 -24.43
CA SER A 450 -21.51 -19.90 -25.26
C SER A 450 -21.93 -21.09 -26.13
N LEU A 451 -22.88 -21.91 -25.68
CA LEU A 451 -23.44 -23.02 -26.43
C LEU A 451 -24.41 -22.52 -27.53
N GLU A 452 -25.24 -21.50 -27.25
CA GLU A 452 -26.15 -20.91 -28.25
C GLU A 452 -25.44 -20.14 -29.38
N GLN A 453 -24.19 -19.73 -29.19
CA GLN A 453 -23.37 -19.10 -30.26
C GLN A 453 -22.56 -20.10 -31.09
N SER A 454 -22.67 -21.40 -30.78
CA SER A 454 -21.91 -22.47 -31.43
C SER A 454 -22.74 -23.41 -32.31
N ASP A 455 -24.05 -23.17 -32.46
CA ASP A 455 -24.98 -23.89 -33.36
C ASP A 455 -25.39 -23.08 -34.60
#